data_AF-A0A947SXD3-F1
#
_entry.id   AF-A0A947SXD3-F1
#
_cell.length_a   1.000
_cell.length_b   1.000
_cell.length_c   1.000
_cell.angle_alpha   90.00
_cell.angle_beta   90.00
_cell.angle_gamma   90.00
#
_symmetry.space_group_name_H-M   'P 1'
#
loop_
_entity.id
_entity.type
_entity.pdbx_description
1 polymer ?
#
loop_
_entity_poly.entity_id
_entity_poly.type
_entity_poly.pdbx_seq_one_letter_code
_entity_poly.pdbx_strand_id
1 'polypeptide(L)'
;MTVEKIYVFKKFERFWHWSQALLIIFMLLTGFEVHGSYHLFGFADAVAMHTVAAWTLVGLWVFAIFWHFTTGEWKQYIPTTEKVVAMVQFYSVGIFTGAPHPYRPTTLKKHNPLQRMAYLGVLLFIGPLLWFTGWFYLFFGDWKAWGVDGLLSLEWVAFFHTAGAFMMLAFLIAHIYLTTTGHTPTSHIKAMLTGWEEVD
;
A
#
# COMPACT_ATOMS: atom_id res chain seq x y z
N MET A 1 29.44 12.96 13.25
CA MET A 1 28.19 13.64 12.84
C MET A 1 27.21 13.45 14.00
N THR A 2 26.50 14.51 14.40
CA THR A 2 25.54 14.46 15.51
C THR A 2 24.24 13.88 14.98
N VAL A 3 23.87 12.67 15.40
CA VAL A 3 22.59 12.05 15.03
C VAL A 3 21.44 12.88 15.60
N GLU A 4 20.69 13.56 14.73
CA GLU A 4 19.52 14.33 15.11
C GLU A 4 18.27 13.43 15.00
N LYS A 5 17.35 13.52 15.97
CA LYS A 5 16.09 12.78 15.96
C LYS A 5 14.94 13.72 15.65
N ILE A 6 14.28 13.49 14.53
CA ILE A 6 13.09 14.25 14.15
C ILE A 6 11.83 13.39 14.30
N TYR A 7 10.76 13.98 14.83
CA TYR A 7 9.46 13.32 14.93
C TYR A 7 8.70 13.48 13.62
N VAL A 8 8.64 12.41 12.84
CA VAL A 8 8.14 12.42 11.46
C VAL A 8 6.75 11.79 11.35
N PHE A 9 6.55 10.63 11.99
CA PHE A 9 5.29 9.88 11.89
C PHE A 9 4.45 10.01 13.16
N LYS A 10 3.30 10.68 13.04
CA LYS A 10 2.32 10.86 14.12
C LYS A 10 1.72 9.51 14.54
N LYS A 11 1.23 9.43 15.79
CA LYS A 11 0.63 8.20 16.34
C LYS A 11 -0.47 7.62 15.44
N PHE A 12 -1.37 8.47 14.94
CA PHE A 12 -2.46 8.03 14.05
C PHE A 12 -1.93 7.47 12.72
N GLU A 13 -0.93 8.11 12.11
CA GLU A 13 -0.33 7.64 10.85
C GLU A 13 0.22 6.23 10.99
N ARG A 14 0.92 5.97 12.10
CA ARG A 14 1.49 4.64 12.38
C ARG A 14 0.40 3.61 12.62
N PHE A 15 -0.63 3.96 13.42
CA PHE A 15 -1.78 3.09 13.64
C PHE A 15 -2.46 2.74 12.30
N TRP A 16 -2.82 3.76 11.52
CA TRP A 16 -3.45 3.59 10.21
C TRP A 16 -2.61 2.72 9.28
N HIS A 17 -1.31 3.02 9.16
CA HIS A 17 -0.38 2.25 8.32
C HIS A 17 -0.32 0.78 8.72
N TRP A 18 -0.07 0.48 10.00
CA TRP A 18 0.06 -0.90 10.46
C TRP A 18 -1.26 -1.67 10.38
N SER A 19 -2.39 -1.05 10.71
CA SER A 19 -3.70 -1.65 10.52
C SER A 19 -3.98 -1.97 9.05
N GLN A 20 -3.67 -1.03 8.14
CA GLN A 20 -3.83 -1.24 6.71
C GLN A 20 -2.91 -2.36 6.19
N ALA A 21 -1.64 -2.37 6.61
CA ALA A 21 -0.68 -3.40 6.20
C ALA A 21 -1.14 -4.80 6.64
N LEU A 22 -1.59 -4.94 7.89
CA LEU A 22 -2.10 -6.22 8.42
C LEU A 22 -3.34 -6.69 7.64
N LEU A 23 -4.28 -5.79 7.35
CA LEU A 23 -5.49 -6.14 6.57
C LEU A 23 -5.14 -6.55 5.13
N ILE A 24 -4.23 -5.85 4.46
CA ILE A 24 -3.80 -6.20 3.10
C ILE A 24 -3.11 -7.57 3.09
N ILE A 25 -2.19 -7.83 4.02
CA ILE A 25 -1.51 -9.12 4.14
C ILE A 25 -2.53 -10.24 4.40
N PHE A 26 -3.49 -10.01 5.30
CA PHE A 26 -4.52 -10.97 5.60
C PHE A 26 -5.44 -11.25 4.40
N MET A 27 -5.79 -10.23 3.63
CA MET A 27 -6.53 -10.39 2.37
C MET A 27 -5.72 -11.15 1.31
N LEU A 28 -4.40 -10.92 1.21
CA LEU A 28 -3.54 -11.71 0.33
C LEU A 28 -3.55 -13.19 0.72
N LEU A 29 -3.40 -13.50 2.02
CA LEU A 29 -3.47 -14.87 2.53
C LEU A 29 -4.81 -15.53 2.18
N THR A 30 -5.91 -14.93 2.62
CA THR A 30 -7.25 -15.47 2.34
C THR A 30 -7.53 -15.55 0.83
N GLY A 31 -7.03 -14.61 0.03
CA GLY A 31 -7.16 -14.64 -1.43
C GLY A 31 -6.43 -15.80 -2.09
N PHE A 32 -5.20 -16.12 -1.68
CA PHE A 32 -4.47 -17.30 -2.17
C PHE A 32 -5.19 -18.61 -1.84
N GLU A 33 -5.82 -18.68 -0.67
CA GLU A 33 -6.63 -19.83 -0.27
C GLU A 33 -7.93 -19.95 -1.06
N VAL A 34 -8.63 -18.84 -1.34
CA VAL A 34 -9.80 -18.81 -2.23
C VAL A 34 -9.45 -19.33 -3.63
N HIS A 35 -8.22 -19.06 -4.10
CA HIS A 35 -7.68 -19.60 -5.35
C HIS A 35 -7.18 -21.06 -5.27
N GLY A 36 -7.25 -21.70 -4.10
CA GLY A 36 -6.87 -23.10 -3.91
C GLY A 36 -5.35 -23.34 -3.84
N SER A 37 -4.56 -22.31 -3.56
CA SER A 37 -3.09 -22.45 -3.47
C SER A 37 -2.64 -23.28 -2.27
N TYR A 38 -3.46 -23.28 -1.21
CA TYR A 38 -3.29 -24.07 -0.01
C TYR A 38 -4.64 -24.19 0.71
N HIS A 39 -4.67 -24.94 1.82
CA HIS A 39 -5.87 -25.13 2.64
C HIS A 39 -5.54 -24.92 4.13
N LEU A 40 -6.08 -23.88 4.75
CA LEU A 40 -5.86 -23.50 6.14
C LEU A 40 -7.17 -23.31 6.90
N PHE A 41 -8.10 -22.50 6.36
CA PHE A 41 -9.43 -22.23 6.91
C PHE A 41 -10.53 -23.01 6.18
N GLY A 42 -10.35 -23.28 4.90
CA GLY A 42 -11.38 -23.80 4.00
C GLY A 42 -12.05 -22.68 3.19
N PHE A 43 -12.53 -23.01 1.98
CA PHE A 43 -12.98 -22.01 1.00
C PHE A 43 -14.04 -21.03 1.55
N ALA A 44 -15.08 -21.54 2.21
CA ALA A 44 -16.17 -20.70 2.72
C ALA A 44 -15.68 -19.70 3.77
N ASP A 45 -14.88 -20.16 4.73
CA ASP A 45 -14.32 -19.32 5.78
C ASP A 45 -13.30 -18.33 5.22
N ALA A 46 -12.46 -18.75 4.26
CA ALA A 46 -11.52 -17.85 3.59
C ALA A 46 -12.26 -16.71 2.85
N VAL A 47 -13.34 -17.00 2.13
CA VAL A 47 -14.19 -15.96 1.48
C VAL A 47 -14.80 -15.02 2.51
N ALA A 48 -15.37 -15.56 3.59
CA ALA A 48 -16.00 -14.76 4.64
C ALA A 48 -14.99 -13.84 5.34
N MET A 49 -13.84 -14.39 5.72
CA MET A 49 -12.74 -13.64 6.35
C MET A 49 -12.15 -12.57 5.42
N HIS A 50 -11.96 -12.89 4.13
CA HIS A 50 -11.51 -11.93 3.13
C HIS A 50 -12.49 -10.76 3.01
N THR A 51 -13.78 -11.06 2.96
CA THR A 51 -14.86 -10.06 2.87
C THR A 51 -14.90 -9.16 4.09
N VAL A 52 -14.81 -9.73 5.30
CA VAL A 52 -14.76 -8.96 6.55
C VAL A 52 -13.53 -8.06 6.60
N ALA A 53 -12.36 -8.56 6.17
CA ALA A 53 -11.14 -7.76 6.11
C ALA A 53 -11.25 -6.59 5.11
N ALA A 54 -11.86 -6.83 3.94
CA ALA A 54 -12.11 -5.80 2.95
C ALA A 54 -13.02 -4.69 3.51
N TRP A 55 -14.15 -5.04 4.13
CA TRP A 55 -15.03 -4.06 4.78
C TRP A 55 -14.38 -3.33 5.95
N THR A 56 -13.55 -4.04 6.73
CA THR A 56 -12.76 -3.42 7.81
C THR A 56 -11.78 -2.40 7.26
N LEU A 57 -11.16 -2.69 6.12
CA LEU A 57 -10.26 -1.75 5.43
C LEU A 57 -11.02 -0.51 4.93
N VAL A 58 -12.22 -0.68 4.36
CA VAL A 58 -13.10 0.45 3.99
C VAL A 58 -13.41 1.32 5.21
N GLY A 59 -13.75 0.70 6.34
CA GLY A 59 -13.99 1.42 7.59
C GLY A 59 -12.76 2.21 8.05
N LEU A 60 -11.57 1.59 8.02
CA LEU A 60 -10.29 2.24 8.33
C LEU A 60 -10.04 3.45 7.40
N TRP A 61 -10.37 3.33 6.11
CA TRP A 61 -10.21 4.41 5.14
C TRP A 61 -11.10 5.61 5.42
N VAL A 62 -12.33 5.40 5.87
CA VAL A 62 -13.21 6.52 6.28
C VAL A 62 -12.54 7.35 7.38
N PHE A 63 -11.98 6.68 8.40
CA PHE A 63 -11.23 7.37 9.46
C PHE A 63 -9.96 8.05 8.95
N ALA A 64 -9.21 7.37 8.09
CA ALA A 64 -7.98 7.91 7.52
C ALA A 64 -8.24 9.17 6.68
N ILE A 65 -9.26 9.13 5.82
CA ILE A 65 -9.69 10.26 4.99
C ILE A 65 -10.07 11.44 5.89
N PHE A 66 -10.94 11.22 6.88
CA PHE A 66 -11.33 12.26 7.83
C PHE A 66 -10.10 12.89 8.53
N TRP A 67 -9.18 12.05 8.99
CA TRP A 67 -7.97 12.53 9.66
C TRP A 67 -7.04 13.31 8.73
N HIS A 68 -6.78 12.81 7.52
CA HIS A 68 -5.93 13.50 6.55
C HIS A 68 -6.49 14.87 6.17
N PHE A 69 -7.82 14.98 6.01
CA PHE A 69 -8.48 16.26 5.74
C PHE A 69 -8.37 17.23 6.91
N THR A 70 -8.69 16.79 8.13
CA THR A 70 -8.69 17.65 9.33
C THR A 70 -7.29 18.10 9.76
N THR A 71 -6.26 17.30 9.52
CA THR A 71 -4.87 17.63 9.88
C THR A 71 -4.06 18.28 8.76
N GLY A 72 -4.57 18.27 7.52
CA GLY A 72 -3.87 18.79 6.34
C GLY A 72 -2.71 17.89 5.86
N GLU A 73 -2.57 16.68 6.42
CA GLU A 73 -1.48 15.74 6.08
C GLU A 73 -1.58 15.24 4.63
N TRP A 74 -2.76 15.34 4.00
CA TRP A 74 -2.95 15.06 2.57
C TRP A 74 -1.96 15.84 1.67
N LYS A 75 -1.53 17.04 2.09
CA LYS A 75 -0.58 17.89 1.33
C LYS A 75 0.77 17.21 1.10
N GLN A 76 1.14 16.24 1.93
CA GLN A 76 2.41 15.51 1.81
C GLN A 76 2.41 14.49 0.65
N TYR A 77 1.21 14.11 0.19
CA TYR A 77 1.01 13.16 -0.89
C TYR A 77 0.87 13.81 -2.27
N ILE A 78 1.00 15.15 -2.35
CA ILE A 78 1.00 15.85 -3.63
C ILE A 78 2.21 15.37 -4.45
N PRO A 79 1.98 14.78 -5.64
CA PRO A 79 3.04 14.20 -6.44
C PRO A 79 3.94 15.30 -7.02
N THR A 80 5.22 14.94 -7.23
CA THR A 80 6.18 15.75 -7.98
C THR A 80 7.01 14.84 -8.87
N THR A 81 7.31 15.28 -10.08
CA THR A 81 8.18 14.57 -11.03
C THR A 81 9.66 14.95 -10.84
N GLU A 82 9.95 15.95 -10.01
CA GLU A 82 11.31 16.38 -9.73
C GLU A 82 12.13 15.24 -9.10
N LYS A 83 13.31 14.97 -9.69
CA LYS A 83 14.27 13.97 -9.23
C LYS A 83 13.79 12.50 -9.25
N VAL A 84 12.66 12.19 -9.91
CA VAL A 84 12.20 10.79 -10.05
C VAL A 84 13.23 9.94 -10.80
N VAL A 85 13.75 10.43 -11.93
CA VAL A 85 14.78 9.73 -12.72
C VAL A 85 16.06 9.51 -11.91
N ALA A 86 16.50 10.53 -11.16
CA ALA A 86 17.67 10.42 -10.28
C ALA A 86 17.45 9.38 -9.17
N MET A 87 16.23 9.27 -8.65
CA MET A 87 15.88 8.28 -7.63
C MET A 87 15.85 6.85 -8.20
N VAL A 88 15.32 6.66 -9.41
CA VAL A 88 15.37 5.37 -10.12
C VAL A 88 16.81 4.95 -10.35
N GLN A 89 17.65 5.83 -10.90
CA GLN A 89 19.08 5.56 -11.10
C GLN A 89 19.81 5.23 -9.79
N PHE A 90 19.47 5.93 -8.71
CA PHE A 90 20.02 5.67 -7.39
C PHE A 90 19.67 4.27 -6.88
N TYR A 91 18.40 3.87 -6.89
CA TYR A 91 18.01 2.54 -6.41
C TYR A 91 18.43 1.40 -7.35
N SER A 92 18.59 1.66 -8.65
CA SER A 92 19.07 0.65 -9.60
C SER A 92 20.58 0.39 -9.50
N VAL A 93 21.39 1.44 -9.32
CA VAL A 93 22.86 1.33 -9.38
C VAL A 93 23.58 2.14 -8.29
N GLY A 94 23.08 3.34 -7.99
CA GLY A 94 23.69 4.26 -7.02
C GLY A 94 23.88 3.67 -5.62
N ILE A 95 22.93 2.85 -5.15
CA ILE A 95 22.98 2.20 -3.83
C ILE A 95 24.17 1.25 -3.69
N PHE A 96 24.53 0.54 -4.76
CA PHE A 96 25.66 -0.41 -4.77
C PHE A 96 27.00 0.30 -4.93
N THR A 97 27.00 1.54 -5.41
CA THR A 97 28.20 2.34 -5.66
C THR A 97 28.48 3.37 -4.56
N GLY A 98 27.65 3.40 -3.50
CA GLY A 98 27.81 4.34 -2.39
C GLY A 98 27.53 5.80 -2.76
N ALA A 99 26.76 6.03 -3.83
CA ALA A 99 26.39 7.38 -4.25
C ALA A 99 25.63 8.13 -3.12
N PRO A 100 25.73 9.46 -3.02
CA PRO A 100 24.94 10.21 -2.05
C PRO A 100 23.45 10.13 -2.39
N HIS A 101 22.60 9.90 -1.38
CA HIS A 101 21.16 9.80 -1.59
C HIS A 101 20.60 11.13 -2.16
N PRO A 102 19.92 11.14 -3.32
CA PRO A 102 19.58 12.36 -4.07
C PRO A 102 18.50 13.24 -3.42
N TYR A 103 17.94 12.78 -2.29
CA TYR A 103 16.86 13.42 -1.54
C TYR A 103 17.08 13.28 -0.04
N ARG A 104 16.87 14.35 0.73
CA ARG A 104 16.91 14.30 2.20
C ARG A 104 15.49 14.47 2.74
N PRO A 105 14.96 13.51 3.52
CA PRO A 105 13.66 13.65 4.15
C PRO A 105 13.70 14.81 5.14
N THR A 106 12.59 15.56 5.23
CA THR A 106 12.36 16.56 6.27
C THR A 106 10.96 16.38 6.84
N THR A 107 10.67 17.01 7.98
CA THR A 107 9.33 16.98 8.60
C THR A 107 8.23 17.49 7.67
N LEU A 108 8.55 18.38 6.71
CA LEU A 108 7.63 18.88 5.69
C LEU A 108 7.59 18.02 4.42
N LYS A 109 8.58 17.15 4.22
CA LYS A 109 8.79 16.34 3.02
C LYS A 109 9.19 14.92 3.40
N LYS A 110 8.23 14.19 4.00
CA LYS A 110 8.42 12.84 4.57
C LYS A 110 8.78 11.78 3.52
N HIS A 111 8.15 11.85 2.34
CA HIS A 111 8.33 10.85 1.30
C HIS A 111 9.28 11.31 0.20
N ASN A 112 10.13 10.40 -0.26
CA ASN A 112 10.97 10.61 -1.43
C ASN A 112 10.11 10.60 -2.73
N PRO A 113 10.57 11.22 -3.83
CA PRO A 113 9.79 11.30 -5.07
C PRO A 113 9.36 9.94 -5.64
N LEU A 114 10.20 8.91 -5.54
CA LEU A 114 9.86 7.56 -6.02
C LEU A 114 8.77 6.90 -5.19
N GLN A 115 8.81 7.06 -3.86
CA GLN A 115 7.78 6.59 -2.94
C GLN A 115 6.45 7.30 -3.23
N ARG A 116 6.46 8.62 -3.47
CA ARG A 116 5.24 9.36 -3.86
C ARG A 116 4.64 8.83 -5.15
N MET A 117 5.47 8.56 -6.17
CA MET A 117 5.02 7.97 -7.43
C MET A 117 4.49 6.54 -7.24
N ALA A 118 5.14 5.73 -6.39
CA ALA A 118 4.67 4.40 -6.06
C ALA A 118 3.29 4.45 -5.35
N TYR A 119 3.12 5.32 -4.36
CA TYR A 119 1.83 5.52 -3.69
C TYR A 119 0.75 6.04 -4.65
N LEU A 120 1.11 6.95 -5.56
CA LEU A 120 0.21 7.40 -6.62
C LEU A 120 -0.20 6.22 -7.52
N GLY A 121 0.73 5.34 -7.88
CA GLY A 121 0.46 4.15 -8.66
C GLY A 121 -0.50 3.18 -7.96
N VAL A 122 -0.30 2.96 -6.66
CA VAL A 122 -1.24 2.19 -5.83
C VAL A 122 -2.62 2.84 -5.86
N LEU A 123 -2.70 4.16 -5.66
CA LEU A 123 -3.97 4.87 -5.57
C LEU A 123 -4.73 4.98 -6.90
N LEU A 124 -4.04 5.15 -8.03
CA LEU A 124 -4.66 5.39 -9.33
C LEU A 124 -4.89 4.12 -10.17
N PHE A 125 -4.12 3.06 -9.93
CA PHE A 125 -4.21 1.84 -10.73
C PHE A 125 -4.58 0.62 -9.89
N ILE A 126 -3.75 0.25 -8.91
CA ILE A 126 -3.94 -1.01 -8.15
C ILE A 126 -5.22 -0.95 -7.33
N GLY A 127 -5.42 0.14 -6.60
CA GLY A 127 -6.59 0.37 -5.75
C GLY A 127 -7.89 0.30 -6.57
N PRO A 128 -8.09 1.17 -7.57
CA PRO A 128 -9.30 1.15 -8.39
C PRO A 128 -9.56 -0.22 -9.00
N LEU A 129 -8.53 -0.88 -9.54
CA LEU A 129 -8.67 -2.22 -10.10
C LEU A 129 -9.21 -3.22 -9.08
N LEU A 130 -8.59 -3.30 -7.89
CA LEU A 130 -8.99 -4.20 -6.82
C LEU A 130 -10.39 -3.90 -6.29
N TRP A 131 -10.70 -2.62 -6.03
CA TRP A 131 -11.98 -2.25 -5.42
C TRP A 131 -13.14 -2.39 -6.40
N PHE A 132 -12.98 -1.98 -7.67
CA PHE A 132 -14.05 -2.16 -8.65
C PHE A 132 -14.31 -3.65 -8.90
N THR A 133 -13.27 -4.44 -9.16
CA THR A 133 -13.44 -5.88 -9.40
C THR A 133 -13.94 -6.62 -8.15
N GLY A 134 -13.45 -6.27 -6.96
CA GLY A 134 -13.89 -6.86 -5.70
C GLY A 134 -15.35 -6.52 -5.36
N TRP A 135 -15.77 -5.28 -5.64
CA TRP A 135 -17.17 -4.87 -5.54
C TRP A 135 -18.05 -5.71 -6.47
N PHE A 136 -17.67 -5.83 -7.74
CA PHE A 136 -18.41 -6.65 -8.69
C PHE A 136 -18.48 -8.13 -8.27
N TYR A 137 -17.42 -8.66 -7.65
CA TYR A 137 -17.44 -10.00 -7.05
C TYR A 137 -18.45 -10.15 -5.93
N LEU A 138 -18.46 -9.22 -4.97
CA LEU A 138 -19.36 -9.26 -3.81
C LEU A 138 -20.84 -9.21 -4.22
N PHE A 139 -21.15 -8.45 -5.27
CA PHE A 139 -22.51 -8.25 -5.75
C PHE A 139 -22.85 -9.05 -7.00
N PHE A 140 -22.13 -10.14 -7.28
CA PHE A 140 -22.40 -10.99 -8.45
C PHE A 140 -23.87 -11.43 -8.54
N GLY A 141 -24.51 -11.71 -7.40
CA GLY A 141 -25.92 -12.09 -7.33
C GLY A 141 -26.90 -11.02 -7.86
N ASP A 142 -26.52 -9.75 -7.83
CA ASP A 142 -27.36 -8.62 -8.23
C ASP A 142 -27.13 -8.16 -9.68
N TRP A 143 -26.14 -8.70 -10.38
CA TRP A 143 -25.76 -8.24 -11.73
C TRP A 143 -26.92 -8.27 -12.73
N LYS A 144 -27.73 -9.32 -12.68
CA LYS A 144 -28.90 -9.46 -13.56
C LYS A 144 -29.94 -8.37 -13.30
N ALA A 145 -30.13 -7.97 -12.04
CA ALA A 145 -31.05 -6.89 -11.69
C ALA A 145 -30.51 -5.52 -12.14
N TRP A 146 -29.18 -5.35 -12.16
CA TRP A 146 -28.52 -4.15 -12.67
C TRP A 146 -28.37 -4.10 -14.20
N GLY A 147 -28.67 -5.20 -14.90
CA GLY A 147 -28.53 -5.32 -16.36
C GLY A 147 -27.09 -5.32 -16.85
N VAL A 148 -26.13 -5.70 -15.99
CA VAL A 148 -24.70 -5.73 -16.33
C VAL A 148 -24.18 -7.14 -16.66
N ASP A 149 -25.01 -8.17 -16.50
CA ASP A 149 -24.69 -9.58 -16.75
C ASP A 149 -24.35 -9.89 -18.23
N GLY A 150 -24.84 -9.08 -19.17
CA GLY A 150 -24.46 -9.16 -20.59
C GLY A 150 -23.23 -8.33 -20.98
N LEU A 151 -22.76 -7.43 -20.10
CA LEU A 151 -21.63 -6.53 -20.35
C LEU A 151 -20.36 -6.96 -19.63
N LEU A 152 -20.50 -7.60 -18.48
CA LEU A 152 -19.41 -8.05 -17.63
C LEU A 152 -19.36 -9.58 -17.60
N SER A 153 -18.15 -10.12 -17.66
CA SER A 153 -17.90 -11.54 -17.43
C SER A 153 -17.30 -11.74 -16.05
N LEU A 154 -17.82 -12.72 -15.31
CA LEU A 154 -17.24 -13.14 -14.02
C LEU A 154 -15.77 -13.56 -14.19
N GLU A 155 -15.42 -14.21 -15.30
CA GLU A 155 -14.05 -14.59 -15.61
C GLU A 155 -13.12 -13.38 -15.75
N TRP A 156 -13.58 -12.32 -16.44
CA TRP A 156 -12.79 -11.09 -16.58
C TRP A 156 -12.65 -10.36 -15.24
N VAL A 157 -13.73 -10.28 -14.46
CA VAL A 157 -13.68 -9.69 -13.10
C VAL A 157 -12.70 -10.47 -12.23
N ALA A 158 -12.75 -11.80 -12.27
CA ALA A 158 -11.82 -12.69 -11.58
C ALA A 158 -10.37 -12.41 -11.97
N PHE A 159 -10.09 -12.47 -13.27
CA PHE A 159 -8.76 -12.26 -13.83
C PHE A 159 -8.17 -10.91 -13.40
N PHE A 160 -8.94 -9.84 -13.54
CA PHE A 160 -8.47 -8.49 -13.20
C PHE A 160 -8.31 -8.29 -11.68
N HIS A 161 -9.16 -8.91 -10.86
CA HIS A 161 -9.00 -8.89 -9.41
C HIS A 161 -7.70 -9.60 -9.00
N THR A 162 -7.46 -10.80 -9.53
CA THR A 162 -6.23 -11.56 -9.28
C THR A 162 -5.00 -10.81 -9.79
N ALA A 163 -5.05 -10.21 -10.99
CA ALA A 163 -3.97 -9.38 -11.51
C ALA A 163 -3.66 -8.20 -10.58
N GLY A 164 -4.69 -7.49 -10.10
CA GLY A 164 -4.54 -6.43 -9.10
C GLY A 164 -3.93 -6.93 -7.79
N ALA A 165 -4.29 -8.13 -7.34
CA ALA A 165 -3.74 -8.74 -6.13
C ALA A 165 -2.24 -9.05 -6.29
N PHE A 166 -1.81 -9.57 -7.45
CA PHE A 166 -0.39 -9.77 -7.74
C PHE A 166 0.38 -8.44 -7.86
N MET A 167 -0.22 -7.39 -8.42
CA MET A 167 0.39 -6.06 -8.42
C MET A 167 0.57 -5.53 -6.99
N MET A 168 -0.43 -5.71 -6.11
CA MET A 168 -0.33 -5.35 -4.69
C MET A 168 0.75 -6.17 -3.97
N LEU A 169 0.85 -7.47 -4.24
CA LEU A 169 1.90 -8.33 -3.70
C LEU A 169 3.30 -7.88 -4.14
N ALA A 170 3.48 -7.57 -5.42
CA ALA A 170 4.74 -7.04 -5.94
C ALA A 170 5.12 -5.71 -5.28
N PHE A 171 4.13 -4.81 -5.12
CA PHE A 171 4.31 -3.56 -4.37
C PHE A 171 4.73 -3.84 -2.91
N LEU A 172 4.09 -4.77 -2.22
CA LEU A 172 4.41 -5.12 -0.83
C LEU A 172 5.85 -5.63 -0.70
N ILE A 173 6.28 -6.53 -1.59
CA ILE A 173 7.65 -7.07 -1.60
C ILE A 173 8.66 -5.94 -1.82
N ALA A 174 8.46 -5.12 -2.86
CA ALA A 174 9.33 -3.99 -3.16
C ALA A 174 9.34 -2.96 -2.01
N HIS A 175 8.19 -2.69 -1.41
CA HIS A 175 8.05 -1.78 -0.28
C HIS A 175 8.88 -2.25 0.91
N ILE A 176 8.73 -3.51 1.32
CA ILE A 176 9.50 -4.10 2.43
C ILE A 176 11.00 -4.05 2.13
N TYR A 177 11.43 -4.43 0.92
CA TYR A 177 12.84 -4.34 0.52
C TYR A 177 13.37 -2.90 0.67
N LEU A 178 12.66 -1.89 0.16
CA LEU A 178 13.07 -0.50 0.26
C LEU A 178 13.13 -0.01 1.71
N THR A 179 12.31 -0.54 2.62
CA THR A 179 12.44 -0.19 4.05
C THR A 179 13.77 -0.61 4.66
N THR A 180 14.47 -1.57 4.06
CA THR A 180 15.80 -2.03 4.51
C THR A 180 16.97 -1.24 3.93
N THR A 181 16.70 -0.22 3.11
CA THR A 181 17.74 0.56 2.39
C THR A 181 18.17 1.85 3.11
N GLY A 182 17.81 2.03 4.38
CA GLY A 182 18.26 3.17 5.18
C GLY A 182 19.67 2.97 5.75
N HIS A 183 20.10 3.89 6.63
CA HIS A 183 21.44 3.86 7.27
C HIS A 183 21.73 2.54 7.99
N THR A 184 20.68 1.89 8.51
CA THR A 184 20.70 0.48 8.92
C THR A 184 19.47 -0.23 8.35
N PRO A 185 19.51 -1.57 8.17
CA PRO A 185 18.39 -2.34 7.62
C PRO A 185 17.06 -2.19 8.39
N THR A 186 17.11 -1.72 9.64
CA THR A 186 15.92 -1.54 10.49
C THR A 186 15.56 -0.08 10.74
N SER A 187 16.34 0.87 10.22
CA SER A 187 16.15 2.31 10.49
C SER A 187 14.76 2.82 10.12
N HIS A 188 14.29 2.58 8.89
CA HIS A 188 12.95 3.00 8.47
C HIS A 188 11.83 2.24 9.19
N ILE A 189 12.03 0.96 9.49
CA ILE A 189 11.07 0.15 10.26
C ILE A 189 10.92 0.72 11.68
N LYS A 190 12.03 1.03 12.35
CA LYS A 190 12.06 1.67 13.66
C LYS A 190 11.39 3.03 13.63
N ALA A 191 11.60 3.81 12.57
CA ALA A 191 10.90 5.09 12.39
C ALA A 191 9.38 4.90 12.27
N MET A 192 8.91 3.88 11.56
CA MET A 192 7.47 3.59 11.46
C MET A 192 6.85 2.99 12.73
N LEU A 193 7.64 2.41 13.62
CA LEU A 193 7.18 1.92 14.92
C LEU A 193 7.14 3.05 15.96
N THR A 194 8.22 3.82 16.05
CA THR A 194 8.42 4.84 17.11
C THR A 194 7.90 6.23 16.71
N GLY A 195 7.95 6.54 15.42
CA GLY A 195 7.71 7.86 14.83
C GLY A 195 8.94 8.75 14.72
N TRP A 196 10.09 8.30 15.23
CA TRP A 196 11.33 9.07 15.25
C TRP A 196 12.26 8.58 14.15
N GLU A 197 12.69 9.50 13.29
CA GLU A 197 13.71 9.25 12.27
C GLU A 197 15.04 9.81 12.75
N GLU A 198 16.09 9.00 12.61
CA GLU A 198 17.48 9.37 12.92
C GLU A 198 18.10 9.92 11.63
N VAL A 199 18.60 11.15 11.66
CA VAL A 199 19.16 11.88 10.50
C VAL A 199 20.57 12.34 10.84
N ASP A 200 21.48 12.19 9.88
CA ASP A 200 22.89 12.64 9.98
C ASP A 200 23.11 14.06 9.43
#